data_AF-A0A656JTJ6-F1
#
_entry.id   AF-A0A656JTJ6-F1
#
_cell.length_a   1.000
_cell.length_b   1.000
_cell.length_c   1.000
_cell.angle_alpha   90.00
_cell.angle_beta   90.00
_cell.angle_gamma   90.00
#
_symmetry.space_group_name_H-M   'P 1'
#
loop_
_entity.id
_entity.type
_entity.pdbx_description
1 polymer ?
#
loop_
_entity_poly.entity_id
_entity_poly.type
_entity_poly.pdbx_seq_one_letter_code
_entity_poly.pdbx_strand_id
1 'polypeptide(L)'
;MRISTTQFYESTNTNYQRTYSNVLKTSEEVSSGIKLNTASDDPVGAARVLQLAQQNSMLTQYASNIGTINTNIVNSETALTSIVDTMQAAREVVVSAGNGAYTDSDRLAKAAELKQYQSQILGLMNSQDANGQYIFAGSKSSAPPYAQNADGTYSYSGDQTSVNLAIGDGLVLPSNTTGHEAFEQAVNTTRTSSTLLSPATDDGKVGLTGGQVTSTSAYNSGYQAGEPYTMTFLSGTQFKITDATGTDVTTDASSAGKFNYASFADQTFTFRGVELTMNVNLSAAESATAATA
;
A
#
# COMPACT_ATOMS: atom_id res chain seq x y z
N MET A 1 -23.88 -13.17 -89.76
CA MET A 1 -22.68 -12.31 -89.65
C MET A 1 -21.45 -13.16 -89.93
N ARG A 2 -20.58 -12.77 -90.87
CA ARG A 2 -19.27 -13.41 -91.07
C ARG A 2 -18.30 -12.80 -90.07
N ILE A 3 -17.81 -13.59 -89.12
CA ILE A 3 -16.70 -13.20 -88.25
C ILE A 3 -15.44 -13.21 -89.12
N SER A 4 -14.72 -12.09 -89.19
CA SER A 4 -13.43 -12.03 -89.88
C SER A 4 -12.42 -12.95 -89.18
N THR A 5 -11.55 -13.62 -89.93
CA THR A 5 -10.46 -14.45 -89.37
C THR A 5 -9.67 -13.70 -88.29
N THR A 6 -9.47 -12.39 -88.47
CA THR A 6 -8.81 -11.52 -87.48
C THR A 6 -9.58 -11.40 -86.16
N GLN A 7 -10.91 -11.23 -86.20
CA GLN A 7 -11.76 -11.19 -84.99
C GLN A 7 -11.79 -12.54 -84.27
N PHE A 8 -11.72 -13.65 -85.02
CA PHE A 8 -11.61 -14.98 -84.43
C PHE A 8 -10.28 -15.15 -83.66
N TYR A 9 -9.16 -14.77 -84.26
CA TYR A 9 -7.85 -14.79 -83.61
C TYR A 9 -7.77 -13.86 -82.39
N GLU A 10 -8.30 -12.63 -82.50
CA GLU A 10 -8.34 -11.69 -81.37
C GLU A 10 -9.16 -12.24 -80.21
N SER A 11 -10.37 -12.75 -80.47
CA SER A 11 -11.22 -13.34 -79.42
C SER A 11 -10.56 -14.53 -78.73
N THR A 12 -9.86 -15.37 -79.50
CA THR A 12 -9.14 -16.53 -78.98
C THR A 12 -7.95 -16.10 -78.11
N ASN A 13 -7.19 -15.08 -78.55
CA ASN A 13 -6.07 -14.54 -77.80
C ASN A 13 -6.51 -13.87 -76.49
N THR A 14 -7.59 -13.09 -76.49
CA THR A 14 -8.15 -12.50 -75.26
C THR A 14 -8.65 -13.57 -74.30
N ASN A 15 -9.28 -14.64 -74.79
CA ASN A 15 -9.71 -15.76 -73.95
C ASN A 15 -8.52 -16.54 -73.37
N TYR A 16 -7.46 -16.74 -74.14
CA TYR A 16 -6.24 -17.38 -73.67
C TYR A 16 -5.57 -16.55 -72.55
N GLN A 17 -5.40 -15.24 -72.77
CA GLN A 17 -4.86 -14.33 -71.77
C GLN A 17 -5.71 -14.32 -70.48
N ARG A 18 -7.04 -14.28 -70.60
CA ARG A 18 -7.94 -14.33 -69.43
C ARG A 18 -7.80 -15.66 -68.66
N THR A 19 -7.69 -16.77 -69.37
CA THR A 19 -7.55 -18.10 -68.75
C THR A 19 -6.20 -18.23 -68.05
N TYR A 20 -5.12 -17.78 -68.70
CA TYR A 20 -3.79 -17.79 -68.11
C TYR A 20 -3.71 -16.96 -66.83
N SER A 21 -4.31 -15.76 -66.81
CA SER A 21 -4.40 -14.95 -65.59
C SER A 21 -5.17 -15.65 -64.46
N ASN A 22 -6.26 -16.37 -64.78
CA ASN A 22 -7.01 -17.13 -63.78
C ASN A 22 -6.20 -18.31 -63.19
N VAL A 23 -5.39 -18.99 -64.02
CA VAL A 23 -4.50 -20.06 -63.56
C VAL A 23 -3.42 -19.50 -62.63
N LEU A 24 -2.82 -18.36 -62.99
CA LEU A 24 -1.82 -17.70 -62.14
C LEU A 24 -2.42 -17.30 -60.78
N LYS A 25 -3.59 -16.66 -60.78
CA LYS A 25 -4.30 -16.30 -59.55
C LYS A 25 -4.61 -17.52 -58.67
N THR A 26 -5.14 -18.58 -59.25
CA THR A 26 -5.43 -19.83 -58.51
C THR A 26 -4.15 -20.46 -57.96
N SER A 27 -3.06 -20.43 -58.72
CA SER A 27 -1.76 -20.94 -58.26
C SER A 27 -1.21 -20.13 -57.09
N GLU A 28 -1.42 -18.81 -57.08
CA GLU A 28 -1.07 -17.93 -55.97
C GLU A 28 -1.92 -18.23 -54.72
N GLU A 29 -3.24 -18.40 -54.86
CA GLU A 29 -4.14 -18.80 -53.76
C GLU A 29 -3.77 -20.17 -53.17
N VAL A 30 -3.37 -21.13 -54.01
CA VAL A 30 -2.90 -22.45 -53.55
C VAL A 30 -1.55 -22.35 -52.83
N SER A 31 -0.64 -21.51 -53.33
CA SER A 31 0.68 -21.30 -52.74
C SER A 31 0.59 -20.56 -51.40
N SER A 32 -0.24 -19.52 -51.31
CA SER A 32 -0.43 -18.74 -50.07
C SER A 32 -1.39 -19.41 -49.08
N GLY A 33 -2.27 -20.30 -49.55
CA GLY A 33 -3.39 -20.84 -48.78
C GLY A 33 -4.48 -19.80 -48.47
N ILE A 34 -4.38 -18.59 -49.02
CA ILE A 34 -5.28 -17.48 -48.77
C ILE A 34 -6.07 -17.20 -50.05
N LYS A 35 -7.40 -17.35 -49.95
CA LYS A 35 -8.33 -17.09 -51.07
C LYS A 35 -8.46 -15.61 -51.43
N LEU A 36 -8.22 -14.71 -50.47
CA LEU A 36 -8.39 -13.27 -50.59
C LEU A 36 -7.03 -12.59 -50.47
N ASN A 37 -6.28 -12.53 -51.58
CA ASN A 37 -4.95 -11.91 -51.61
C ASN A 37 -5.03 -10.39 -51.77
N THR A 38 -6.00 -9.89 -52.54
CA THR A 38 -6.19 -8.45 -52.74
C THR A 38 -7.64 -8.02 -52.43
N ALA A 39 -7.81 -6.75 -52.03
CA ALA A 39 -9.15 -6.18 -51.80
C ALA A 39 -9.99 -6.11 -53.09
N SER A 40 -9.35 -6.18 -54.26
CA SER A 40 -10.02 -6.21 -55.57
C SER A 40 -10.68 -7.55 -55.88
N ASP A 41 -10.29 -8.64 -55.20
CA ASP A 41 -10.79 -10.00 -55.48
C ASP A 41 -12.22 -10.20 -54.95
N ASP A 42 -12.51 -9.69 -53.76
CA ASP A 42 -13.86 -9.56 -53.20
C ASP A 42 -13.85 -8.44 -52.14
N PRO A 43 -14.33 -7.23 -52.47
CA PRO A 43 -14.29 -6.10 -51.54
C PRO A 43 -15.16 -6.30 -50.30
N VAL A 44 -16.24 -7.09 -50.38
CA VAL A 44 -17.12 -7.37 -49.24
C VAL A 44 -16.46 -8.39 -48.31
N GLY A 45 -15.92 -9.46 -48.89
CA GLY A 45 -15.12 -10.45 -48.17
C GLY A 45 -13.89 -9.84 -47.51
N ALA A 46 -13.15 -8.99 -48.23
CA ALA A 46 -11.98 -8.27 -47.71
C ALA A 46 -12.36 -7.37 -46.51
N ALA A 47 -13.46 -6.62 -46.60
CA ALA A 47 -13.94 -5.79 -45.49
C ALA A 47 -14.29 -6.64 -44.24
N ARG A 48 -14.91 -7.81 -44.43
CA ARG A 48 -15.23 -8.72 -43.33
C ARG A 48 -13.98 -9.33 -42.71
N VAL A 49 -13.01 -9.75 -43.52
CA VAL A 49 -11.71 -10.26 -43.04
C VAL A 49 -10.98 -9.20 -42.25
N LEU A 50 -10.96 -7.94 -42.71
CA LEU A 50 -10.35 -6.83 -41.99
C LEU A 50 -11.01 -6.59 -40.63
N GLN A 51 -12.34 -6.63 -40.57
CA GLN A 51 -13.08 -6.50 -39.31
C GLN A 51 -12.73 -7.64 -38.34
N LEU A 52 -12.66 -8.89 -38.82
CA LEU A 52 -12.27 -10.04 -38.00
C LEU A 52 -10.80 -9.95 -37.55
N ALA A 53 -9.90 -9.47 -38.41
CA ALA A 53 -8.49 -9.25 -38.07
C ALA A 53 -8.35 -8.18 -36.98
N GLN A 54 -9.10 -7.08 -37.08
CA GLN A 54 -9.16 -6.06 -36.04
C GLN A 54 -9.70 -6.63 -34.73
N GLN A 55 -10.79 -7.40 -34.76
CA GLN A 55 -11.34 -8.07 -33.58
C GLN A 55 -10.31 -9.02 -32.95
N ASN A 56 -9.60 -9.82 -33.76
CA ASN A 56 -8.57 -10.72 -33.27
C ASN A 56 -7.39 -9.97 -32.63
N SER A 57 -6.97 -8.84 -33.21
CA SER A 57 -5.93 -7.98 -32.63
C SER A 57 -6.38 -7.40 -31.29
N MET A 58 -7.63 -6.97 -31.17
CA MET A 58 -8.20 -6.50 -29.90
C MET A 58 -8.24 -7.61 -28.85
N LEU A 59 -8.71 -8.81 -29.21
CA LEU A 59 -8.72 -9.97 -28.31
C LEU A 59 -7.31 -10.36 -27.86
N THR A 60 -6.32 -10.30 -28.74
CA THR A 60 -4.91 -10.55 -28.41
C THR A 60 -4.39 -9.52 -27.41
N GLN A 61 -4.72 -8.24 -27.60
CA GLN A 61 -4.37 -7.19 -26.64
C GLN A 61 -5.05 -7.40 -25.29
N TYR A 62 -6.34 -7.77 -25.28
CA TYR A 62 -7.06 -8.07 -24.04
C TYR A 62 -6.45 -9.25 -23.28
N ALA A 63 -6.10 -10.33 -23.98
CA ALA A 63 -5.41 -11.47 -23.36
C ALA A 63 -4.06 -11.07 -22.74
N SER A 64 -3.28 -10.24 -23.44
CA SER A 64 -2.02 -9.70 -22.93
C SER A 64 -2.22 -8.80 -21.69
N ASN A 65 -3.24 -7.95 -21.72
CA ASN A 65 -3.61 -7.09 -20.60
C ASN A 65 -4.04 -7.92 -19.37
N ILE A 66 -4.85 -8.96 -19.57
CA ILE A 66 -5.25 -9.89 -18.50
C ILE A 66 -4.02 -10.58 -17.88
N GLY A 67 -3.07 -11.03 -18.71
CA GLY A 67 -1.81 -11.61 -18.23
C GLY A 67 -0.99 -10.63 -17.38
N THR A 68 -0.92 -9.37 -17.81
CA THR A 68 -0.26 -8.29 -17.06
C THR A 68 -0.94 -8.04 -15.72
N ILE A 69 -2.27 -7.89 -15.71
CA ILE A 69 -3.04 -7.67 -14.48
C ILE A 69 -2.82 -8.83 -13.51
N ASN A 70 -2.93 -10.07 -13.99
CA ASN A 70 -2.76 -11.25 -13.14
C ASN A 70 -1.36 -11.29 -12.51
N THR A 71 -0.31 -11.00 -13.29
CA THR A 71 1.06 -10.95 -12.79
C THR A 71 1.21 -9.89 -11.69
N ASN A 72 0.66 -8.69 -11.91
CA ASN A 72 0.76 -7.60 -10.95
C ASN A 72 -0.04 -7.87 -9.66
N ILE A 73 -1.23 -8.47 -9.77
CA ILE A 73 -2.04 -8.88 -8.62
C ILE A 73 -1.31 -9.95 -7.82
N VAL A 74 -0.80 -11.00 -8.47
CA VAL A 74 -0.05 -12.08 -7.78
C VAL A 74 1.18 -11.54 -7.05
N ASN A 75 1.92 -10.61 -7.66
CA ASN A 75 3.07 -9.96 -7.01
C ASN A 75 2.64 -9.15 -5.78
N SER A 76 1.54 -8.40 -5.90
CA SER A 76 0.99 -7.60 -4.80
C SER A 76 0.49 -8.50 -3.66
N GLU A 77 -0.26 -9.57 -3.98
CA GLU A 77 -0.73 -10.56 -3.00
C GLU A 77 0.42 -11.27 -2.30
N THR A 78 1.47 -11.63 -3.02
CA THR A 78 2.66 -12.27 -2.45
C THR A 78 3.36 -11.35 -1.45
N ALA A 79 3.51 -10.06 -1.79
CA ALA A 79 4.07 -9.07 -0.88
C ALA A 79 3.17 -8.86 0.35
N LEU A 80 1.84 -8.73 0.16
CA LEU A 80 0.89 -8.57 1.26
C LEU A 80 0.86 -9.79 2.19
N THR A 81 0.88 -11.00 1.64
CA THR A 81 0.95 -12.24 2.42
C THR A 81 2.22 -12.27 3.26
N SER A 82 3.36 -11.92 2.67
CA SER A 82 4.64 -11.85 3.39
C SER A 82 4.62 -10.80 4.51
N ILE A 83 3.92 -9.68 4.30
CA ILE A 83 3.72 -8.65 5.35
C ILE A 83 2.89 -9.23 6.50
N VAL A 84 1.78 -9.91 6.19
CA VAL A 84 0.91 -10.54 7.20
C VAL A 84 1.69 -11.57 8.04
N ASP A 85 2.47 -12.44 7.40
CA ASP A 85 3.30 -13.43 8.10
C ASP A 85 4.35 -12.75 9.00
N THR A 86 4.99 -11.69 8.49
CA THR A 86 5.96 -10.91 9.27
C THR A 86 5.30 -10.22 10.47
N MET A 87 4.10 -9.67 10.30
CA MET A 87 3.33 -9.08 11.39
C MET A 87 2.90 -10.13 12.42
N GLN A 88 2.57 -11.35 11.99
CA GLN A 88 2.24 -12.44 12.90
C GLN A 88 3.45 -12.84 13.74
N ALA A 89 4.63 -12.98 13.14
CA ALA A 89 5.88 -13.23 13.86
C ALA A 89 6.23 -12.09 14.84
N ALA A 90 6.07 -10.83 14.42
CA ALA A 90 6.26 -9.69 15.32
C ALA A 90 5.30 -9.73 16.51
N ARG A 91 4.04 -10.11 16.30
CA ARG A 91 3.05 -10.28 17.37
C ARG A 91 3.46 -11.37 18.36
N GLU A 92 3.99 -12.49 17.88
CA GLU A 92 4.50 -13.56 18.76
C GLU A 92 5.65 -13.06 19.64
N VAL A 93 6.57 -12.28 19.08
CA VAL A 93 7.65 -11.65 19.84
C VAL A 93 7.09 -10.70 20.91
N VAL A 94 6.13 -9.84 20.57
CA VAL A 94 5.48 -8.93 21.54
C VAL A 94 4.81 -9.70 22.67
N VAL A 95 4.04 -10.75 22.35
CA VAL A 95 3.38 -11.59 23.37
C VAL A 95 4.41 -12.26 24.26
N SER A 96 5.51 -12.78 23.68
CA SER A 96 6.59 -13.38 24.47
C SER A 96 7.25 -12.37 25.40
N ALA A 97 7.47 -11.14 24.95
CA ALA A 97 8.13 -10.09 25.73
C ALA A 97 7.34 -9.68 27.00
N GLY A 98 6.03 -9.96 27.04
CA GLY A 98 5.19 -9.79 28.23
C GLY A 98 5.41 -10.83 29.34
N ASN A 99 6.28 -11.82 29.14
CA ASN A 99 6.60 -12.81 30.18
C ASN A 99 7.40 -12.16 31.33
N GLY A 100 6.84 -12.18 32.54
CA GLY A 100 7.45 -11.59 33.73
C GLY A 100 8.78 -12.20 34.18
N ALA A 101 9.18 -13.36 33.63
CA ALA A 101 10.48 -13.96 33.88
C ALA A 101 11.63 -13.30 33.09
N TYR A 102 11.33 -12.47 32.09
CA TYR A 102 12.35 -11.81 31.28
C TYR A 102 12.99 -10.62 32.00
N THR A 103 14.31 -10.47 31.81
CA THR A 103 15.06 -9.31 32.27
C THR A 103 14.91 -8.13 31.30
N ASP A 104 15.31 -6.93 31.70
CA ASP A 104 15.32 -5.77 30.79
C ASP A 104 16.26 -5.98 29.60
N SER A 105 17.37 -6.71 29.80
CA SER A 105 18.28 -7.07 28.72
C SER A 105 17.61 -7.98 27.69
N ASP A 106 16.79 -8.94 28.14
CA ASP A 106 16.04 -9.83 27.24
C ASP A 106 14.97 -9.05 26.46
N ARG A 107 14.26 -8.14 27.14
CA ARG A 107 13.29 -7.25 26.50
C ARG A 107 13.94 -6.33 25.46
N LEU A 108 15.15 -5.82 25.73
CA LEU A 108 15.90 -5.02 24.77
C LEU A 108 16.31 -5.82 23.53
N ALA A 109 16.72 -7.08 23.70
CA ALA A 109 17.03 -7.96 22.57
C ALA A 109 15.77 -8.24 21.71
N LYS A 110 14.62 -8.46 22.35
CA LYS A 110 13.33 -8.62 21.66
C LYS A 110 12.90 -7.34 20.94
N ALA A 111 13.15 -6.16 21.51
CA ALA A 111 12.92 -4.89 20.83
C ALA A 111 13.79 -4.72 19.57
N ALA A 112 15.04 -5.20 19.61
CA ALA A 112 15.90 -5.21 18.42
C ALA A 112 15.37 -6.15 17.32
N GLU A 113 14.83 -7.31 17.70
CA GLU A 113 14.15 -8.24 16.79
C GLU A 113 12.92 -7.59 16.12
N LEU A 114 12.09 -6.89 16.90
CA LEU A 114 10.93 -6.14 16.37
C LEU A 114 11.35 -5.05 15.37
N LYS A 115 12.47 -4.36 15.59
CA LYS A 115 13.02 -3.39 14.62
C LYS A 115 13.42 -4.05 13.30
N GLN A 116 13.90 -5.30 13.33
CA GLN A 116 14.20 -6.04 12.11
C GLN A 116 12.92 -6.39 11.35
N TYR A 117 11.87 -6.85 12.03
CA TYR A 117 10.58 -7.10 11.39
C TYR A 117 9.97 -5.82 10.79
N GLN A 118 10.11 -4.68 11.48
CA GLN A 118 9.68 -3.39 10.95
C GLN A 118 10.43 -3.03 9.66
N SER A 119 11.75 -3.22 9.63
CA SER A 119 12.58 -3.02 8.43
C SER A 119 12.19 -3.97 7.29
N GLN A 120 11.89 -5.23 7.60
CA GLN A 120 11.42 -6.22 6.62
C GLN A 120 10.08 -5.81 6.01
N ILE A 121 9.11 -5.37 6.84
CA ILE A 121 7.82 -4.87 6.37
C ILE A 121 8.02 -3.65 5.47
N LEU A 122 8.89 -2.70 5.84
CA LEU A 122 9.21 -1.55 4.99
C LEU A 122 9.78 -1.99 3.63
N GLY A 123 10.65 -3.00 3.62
CA GLY A 123 11.17 -3.59 2.39
C GLY A 123 10.06 -4.16 1.51
N LEU A 124 9.11 -4.88 2.11
CA LEU A 124 7.96 -5.46 1.41
C LEU A 124 6.98 -4.39 0.90
N MET A 125 6.77 -3.31 1.63
CA MET A 125 5.97 -2.14 1.20
C MET A 125 6.62 -1.41 0.01
N ASN A 126 7.93 -1.59 -0.17
CA ASN A 126 8.72 -1.10 -1.31
C ASN A 126 9.06 -2.22 -2.31
N SER A 127 8.24 -3.28 -2.40
CA SER A 127 8.44 -4.36 -3.38
C SER A 127 8.41 -3.85 -4.82
N GLN A 128 9.22 -4.47 -5.67
CA GLN A 128 9.37 -4.14 -7.09
C GLN A 128 8.90 -5.29 -7.98
N ASP A 129 8.43 -4.96 -9.17
CA ASP A 129 8.18 -5.92 -10.24
C ASP A 129 9.49 -6.35 -10.94
N ALA A 130 9.38 -7.25 -11.92
CA ALA A 130 10.51 -7.71 -12.72
C ALA A 130 11.20 -6.61 -13.54
N ASN A 131 10.54 -5.46 -13.73
CA ASN A 131 11.06 -4.30 -14.46
C ASN A 131 11.68 -3.25 -13.52
N GLY A 132 11.73 -3.51 -12.21
CA GLY A 132 12.23 -2.58 -11.19
C GLY A 132 11.24 -1.48 -10.80
N GLN A 133 9.96 -1.63 -11.16
CA GLN A 133 8.89 -0.69 -10.82
C GLN A 133 8.27 -1.04 -9.47
N TYR A 134 8.10 -0.04 -8.61
CA TYR A 134 7.48 -0.22 -7.29
C TYR A 134 5.98 -0.47 -7.41
N ILE A 135 5.53 -1.61 -6.87
CA ILE A 135 4.16 -2.11 -7.11
C ILE A 135 3.08 -1.34 -6.33
N PHE A 136 3.44 -0.72 -5.20
CA PHE A 136 2.53 0.05 -4.35
C PHE A 136 2.60 1.58 -4.56
N ALA A 137 3.34 2.05 -5.56
CA ALA A 137 3.56 3.48 -5.79
C ALA A 137 2.47 4.18 -6.61
N GLY A 138 1.43 3.45 -7.04
CA GLY A 138 0.42 3.99 -7.94
C GLY A 138 0.99 4.19 -9.34
N SER A 139 0.82 5.37 -9.94
CA SER A 139 1.44 5.72 -11.22
C SER A 139 2.91 6.15 -11.11
N LYS A 140 3.39 6.48 -9.91
CA LYS A 140 4.78 6.91 -9.64
C LYS A 140 5.73 5.74 -9.39
N SER A 141 5.70 4.75 -10.28
CA SER A 141 6.39 3.47 -10.09
C SER A 141 7.93 3.52 -10.11
N SER A 142 8.54 4.63 -10.53
CA SER A 142 10.01 4.77 -10.64
C SER A 142 10.72 5.09 -9.32
N ALA A 143 9.98 5.44 -8.25
CA ALA A 143 10.54 5.86 -6.97
C ALA A 143 9.92 5.07 -5.81
N PRO A 144 10.68 4.82 -4.72
CA PRO A 144 10.16 4.07 -3.58
C PRO A 144 8.97 4.81 -2.95
N PRO A 145 7.81 4.15 -2.77
CA PRO A 145 6.63 4.78 -2.19
C PRO A 145 6.77 5.09 -0.70
N TYR A 146 7.57 4.32 0.04
CA TYR A 146 7.71 4.47 1.48
C TYR A 146 9.13 4.82 1.89
N ALA A 147 9.26 5.86 2.71
CA ALA A 147 10.52 6.26 3.34
C ALA A 147 10.36 6.41 4.85
N GLN A 148 11.41 6.04 5.59
CA GLN A 148 11.50 6.33 7.02
C GLN A 148 12.10 7.73 7.21
N ASN A 149 11.40 8.57 7.95
CA ASN A 149 11.84 9.91 8.31
C ASN A 149 12.81 9.85 9.51
N ALA A 150 13.56 10.94 9.74
CA ALA A 150 14.53 11.02 10.83
C ALA A 150 13.89 10.94 12.24
N ASP A 151 12.61 11.24 12.35
CA ASP A 151 11.80 11.11 13.57
C ASP A 151 11.28 9.67 13.81
N GLY A 152 11.59 8.73 12.90
CA GLY A 152 11.13 7.34 12.95
C GLY A 152 9.75 7.11 12.36
N THR A 153 9.07 8.15 11.85
CA THR A 153 7.78 8.01 11.14
C THR A 153 7.98 7.54 9.70
N TYR A 154 6.91 7.01 9.11
CA TYR A 154 6.89 6.61 7.71
C TYR A 154 6.08 7.60 6.89
N SER A 155 6.60 7.96 5.71
CA SER A 155 5.90 8.82 4.75
C SER A 155 5.58 8.04 3.47
N TYR A 156 4.37 8.25 2.96
CA TYR A 156 3.95 7.76 1.65
C TYR A 156 4.14 8.85 0.59
N SER A 157 4.90 8.53 -0.45
CA SER A 157 5.22 9.42 -1.59
C SER A 157 4.61 8.94 -2.92
N GLY A 158 3.87 7.84 -2.90
CA GLY A 158 3.13 7.35 -4.06
C GLY A 158 1.87 8.17 -4.35
N ASP A 159 1.11 7.73 -5.35
CA ASP A 159 -0.21 8.30 -5.64
C ASP A 159 -1.33 7.26 -5.58
N GLN A 160 -2.57 7.74 -5.62
CA GLN A 160 -3.78 6.91 -5.57
C GLN A 160 -4.28 6.52 -6.96
N THR A 161 -3.45 6.67 -8.00
CA THR A 161 -3.88 6.46 -9.37
C THR A 161 -3.91 4.97 -9.69
N SER A 162 -5.10 4.48 -10.04
CA SER A 162 -5.28 3.14 -10.61
C SER A 162 -4.95 3.14 -12.10
N VAL A 163 -4.07 2.22 -12.51
CA VAL A 163 -3.70 1.98 -13.91
C VAL A 163 -4.68 0.95 -14.49
N ASN A 164 -5.64 1.44 -15.27
CA ASN A 164 -6.69 0.60 -15.84
C ASN A 164 -6.27 0.02 -17.19
N LEU A 165 -6.41 -1.30 -17.36
CA LEU A 165 -6.19 -1.98 -18.62
C LEU A 165 -7.50 -2.56 -19.15
N ALA A 166 -7.73 -2.42 -20.46
CA ALA A 166 -8.90 -2.98 -21.12
C ALA A 166 -8.79 -4.50 -21.24
N ILE A 167 -9.82 -5.22 -20.83
CA ILE A 167 -9.88 -6.70 -20.86
C ILE A 167 -11.02 -7.22 -21.75
N GLY A 168 -11.80 -6.32 -22.33
CA GLY A 168 -12.93 -6.62 -23.18
C GLY A 168 -13.55 -5.35 -23.75
N ASP A 169 -14.59 -5.52 -24.56
CA ASP A 169 -15.35 -4.39 -25.09
C ASP A 169 -16.06 -3.63 -23.94
N GLY A 170 -15.68 -2.37 -23.74
CA GLY A 170 -16.17 -1.53 -22.64
C GLY A 170 -15.74 -1.96 -21.23
N LEU A 171 -14.91 -2.99 -21.08
CA LEU A 171 -14.47 -3.52 -19.78
C LEU A 171 -13.02 -3.15 -19.51
N VAL A 172 -12.80 -2.46 -18.38
CA VAL A 172 -11.48 -2.11 -17.87
C VAL A 172 -11.33 -2.59 -16.44
N LEU A 173 -10.12 -3.01 -16.07
CA LEU A 173 -9.80 -3.47 -14.72
C LEU A 173 -8.50 -2.80 -14.25
N PRO A 174 -8.41 -2.38 -12.98
CA PRO A 174 -7.16 -1.86 -12.42
C PRO A 174 -6.11 -2.97 -12.38
N SER A 175 -4.90 -2.61 -12.78
CA SER A 175 -3.73 -3.50 -12.85
C SER A 175 -2.83 -3.40 -11.61
N ASN A 176 -3.06 -2.41 -10.74
CA ASN A 176 -2.26 -2.16 -9.56
C ASN A 176 -3.13 -1.92 -8.32
N THR A 177 -2.57 -2.21 -7.14
CA THR A 177 -3.10 -1.78 -5.84
C THR A 177 -2.19 -0.67 -5.32
N THR A 178 -2.77 0.46 -4.92
CA THR A 178 -1.96 1.59 -4.42
C THR A 178 -1.58 1.38 -2.96
N GLY A 179 -0.43 1.91 -2.53
CA GLY A 179 -0.02 1.88 -1.12
C GLY A 179 -1.02 2.61 -0.22
N HIS A 180 -1.70 3.64 -0.74
CA HIS A 180 -2.80 4.29 -0.02
C HIS A 180 -3.95 3.33 0.29
N GLU A 181 -4.39 2.57 -0.71
CA GLU A 181 -5.45 1.57 -0.53
C GLU A 181 -5.01 0.43 0.38
N ALA A 182 -3.77 -0.03 0.24
CA ALA A 182 -3.24 -1.17 0.99
C ALA A 182 -2.91 -0.84 2.46
N PHE A 183 -2.35 0.33 2.75
CA PHE A 183 -1.70 0.60 4.04
C PHE A 183 -2.20 1.87 4.75
N GLU A 184 -2.66 2.89 4.02
CA GLU A 184 -3.04 4.18 4.61
C GLU A 184 -4.49 4.24 5.10
N GLN A 185 -5.30 3.21 4.85
CA GLN A 185 -6.67 3.13 5.36
C GLN A 185 -6.73 2.81 6.87
N ALA A 186 -5.63 2.28 7.43
CA ALA A 186 -5.54 2.00 8.85
C ALA A 186 -5.27 3.29 9.63
N VAL A 187 -6.08 3.54 10.68
CA VAL A 187 -5.82 4.64 11.61
C VAL A 187 -4.48 4.35 12.29
N ASN A 188 -3.48 5.21 12.09
CA ASN A 188 -2.19 5.08 12.76
C ASN A 188 -2.37 5.37 14.24
N THR A 189 -2.60 4.32 15.03
CA THR A 189 -2.97 4.49 16.43
C THR A 189 -1.77 4.73 17.33
N THR A 190 -0.51 4.49 16.98
CA THR A 190 0.58 4.59 18.00
C THR A 190 1.77 5.38 17.45
N ARG A 191 1.82 6.68 17.76
CA ARG A 191 2.82 7.63 17.21
C ARG A 191 3.70 8.30 18.25
N THR A 192 3.53 7.98 19.52
CA THR A 192 4.23 8.68 20.61
C THR A 192 4.90 7.67 21.54
N SER A 193 6.07 8.04 22.05
CA SER A 193 6.81 7.30 23.06
C SER A 193 7.04 8.18 24.28
N SER A 194 6.94 7.60 25.46
CA SER A 194 7.25 8.23 26.73
C SER A 194 8.61 7.75 27.23
N THR A 195 9.39 8.66 27.83
CA THR A 195 10.62 8.31 28.55
C THR A 195 10.58 8.95 29.93
N LEU A 196 10.98 8.20 30.95
CA LEU A 196 11.07 8.71 32.32
C LEU A 196 12.33 9.59 32.42
N LEU A 197 12.14 10.86 32.81
CA LEU A 197 13.26 11.81 32.99
C LEU A 197 13.79 11.83 34.44
N SER A 198 12.97 11.44 35.42
CA SER A 198 13.34 11.38 36.83
C SER A 198 12.37 10.46 37.60
N PRO A 199 12.84 9.63 38.55
CA PRO A 199 14.24 9.41 38.96
C PRO A 199 15.11 8.75 37.87
N ALA A 200 16.43 8.89 37.97
CA ALA A 200 17.39 8.37 36.97
C ALA A 200 17.40 6.84 36.83
N THR A 201 16.82 6.12 37.81
CA THR A 201 16.55 4.70 37.75
C THR A 201 15.05 4.53 37.90
N ASP A 202 14.43 3.85 36.91
CA ASP A 202 13.00 3.55 36.96
C ASP A 202 12.72 2.69 38.20
N ASP A 203 11.92 3.25 39.11
CA ASP A 203 11.52 2.58 40.34
C ASP A 203 10.25 1.75 40.15
N GLY A 204 9.72 1.68 38.91
CA GLY A 204 8.55 0.89 38.52
C GLY A 204 7.23 1.43 39.07
N LYS A 205 7.24 2.61 39.70
CA LYS A 205 6.07 3.17 40.39
C LYS A 205 5.16 3.96 39.48
N VAL A 206 5.69 4.56 38.42
CA VAL A 206 4.89 5.30 37.44
C VAL A 206 5.31 4.89 36.04
N GLY A 207 4.36 4.29 35.32
CA GLY A 207 4.48 4.01 33.89
C GLY A 207 3.52 4.90 33.11
N LEU A 208 4.00 5.49 32.02
CA LEU A 208 3.15 6.10 31.00
C LEU A 208 3.32 5.30 29.73
N THR A 209 2.25 4.82 29.12
CA THR A 209 2.34 4.12 27.83
C THR A 209 2.70 5.09 26.72
N GLY A 210 3.21 4.56 25.60
CA GLY A 210 3.13 5.28 24.34
C GLY A 210 1.67 5.65 24.06
N GLY A 211 1.43 6.89 23.67
CA GLY A 211 0.10 7.44 23.47
C GLY A 211 -0.50 7.00 22.14
N GLN A 212 -1.78 6.64 22.20
CA GLN A 212 -2.59 6.19 21.10
C GLN A 212 -3.25 7.37 20.37
N VAL A 213 -3.01 7.61 19.09
CA VAL A 213 -3.69 8.67 18.34
C VAL A 213 -5.16 8.31 18.14
N THR A 214 -6.04 9.03 18.83
CA THR A 214 -7.51 8.92 18.73
C THR A 214 -8.09 9.91 17.72
N SER A 215 -7.36 10.97 17.36
CA SER A 215 -7.75 11.92 16.32
C SER A 215 -6.54 12.45 15.54
N THR A 216 -6.39 12.01 14.29
CA THR A 216 -5.31 12.46 13.39
C THR A 216 -5.33 13.96 13.15
N SER A 217 -6.52 14.57 13.02
CA SER A 217 -6.64 16.01 12.83
C SER A 217 -6.12 16.78 14.04
N ALA A 218 -6.52 16.38 15.25
CA ALA A 218 -6.08 17.04 16.49
C ALA A 218 -4.60 16.78 16.78
N TYR A 219 -4.10 15.59 16.45
CA TYR A 219 -2.68 15.24 16.56
C TYR A 219 -1.82 16.14 15.65
N ASN A 220 -2.16 16.24 14.36
CA ASN A 220 -1.40 17.03 13.40
C ASN A 220 -1.45 18.54 13.71
N SER A 221 -2.61 19.07 14.14
CA SER A 221 -2.74 20.52 14.39
C SER A 221 -2.30 20.95 15.79
N GLY A 222 -2.34 20.04 16.78
CA GLY A 222 -2.18 20.40 18.19
C GLY A 222 -1.00 19.71 18.88
N TYR A 223 -0.79 18.41 18.64
CA TYR A 223 0.22 17.63 19.35
C TYR A 223 1.62 17.85 18.74
N GLN A 224 1.78 17.76 17.41
CA GLN A 224 3.10 17.84 16.77
C GLN A 224 3.83 19.17 17.01
N ALA A 225 3.10 20.27 17.11
CA ALA A 225 3.71 21.60 17.26
C ALA A 225 4.35 21.85 18.63
N GLY A 226 3.99 21.08 19.66
CA GLY A 226 4.47 21.28 21.04
C GLY A 226 5.41 20.20 21.56
N GLU A 227 5.77 19.21 20.72
CA GLU A 227 6.72 18.17 21.09
C GLU A 227 8.14 18.74 21.32
N PRO A 228 8.93 18.24 22.29
CA PRO A 228 8.55 17.22 23.28
C PRO A 228 7.74 17.79 24.45
N TYR A 229 6.76 17.02 24.92
CA TYR A 229 6.00 17.34 26.13
C TYR A 229 6.64 16.70 27.36
N THR A 230 6.69 17.43 28.47
CA THR A 230 7.14 16.90 29.76
C THR A 230 5.99 16.86 30.75
N MET A 231 5.72 15.67 31.27
CA MET A 231 4.74 15.44 32.32
C MET A 231 5.43 15.45 33.69
N THR A 232 4.99 16.34 34.59
CA THR A 232 5.52 16.46 35.95
C THR A 232 4.38 16.24 36.95
N PHE A 233 4.58 15.35 37.92
CA PHE A 233 3.62 15.17 39.01
C PHE A 233 3.76 16.31 40.02
N LEU A 234 2.67 17.04 40.27
CA LEU A 234 2.63 18.13 41.24
C LEU A 234 2.22 17.64 42.63
N SER A 235 1.35 16.64 42.69
CA SER A 235 0.86 16.04 43.92
C SER A 235 0.37 14.60 43.68
N GLY A 236 -0.06 13.91 44.73
CA GLY A 236 -0.66 12.57 44.63
C GLY A 236 -1.95 12.50 43.81
N THR A 237 -2.51 13.63 43.36
CA THR A 237 -3.74 13.69 42.57
C THR A 237 -3.63 14.55 41.31
N GLN A 238 -2.48 15.21 41.10
CA GLN A 238 -2.31 16.17 40.01
C GLN A 238 -0.98 16.01 39.27
N PHE A 239 -1.04 16.13 37.95
CA PHE A 239 0.09 16.25 37.04
C PHE A 239 -0.03 17.52 36.21
N LYS A 240 1.11 17.98 35.71
CA LYS A 240 1.26 19.11 34.81
C LYS A 240 1.93 18.64 33.52
N ILE A 241 1.40 19.06 32.37
CA ILE A 241 2.02 18.86 31.06
C ILE A 241 2.54 20.21 30.58
N THR A 242 3.84 20.28 30.30
CA THR A 242 4.46 21.43 29.64
C THR A 242 4.92 21.07 28.25
N ASP A 243 4.77 22.00 27.30
CA ASP A 243 5.32 21.86 25.95
C ASP A 243 6.82 22.15 25.89
N ALA A 244 7.41 22.02 24.70
CA ALA A 244 8.82 22.32 24.44
C ALA A 244 9.25 23.75 24.83
N THR A 245 8.31 24.70 24.88
CA THR A 245 8.56 26.10 25.27
C THR A 245 8.40 26.33 26.77
N GLY A 246 8.00 25.31 27.53
CA GLY A 246 7.70 25.39 28.95
C GLY A 246 6.31 25.93 29.27
N THR A 247 5.45 26.11 28.27
CA THR A 247 4.08 26.59 28.46
C THR A 247 3.23 25.47 29.07
N ASP A 248 2.43 25.80 30.08
CA ASP A 248 1.48 24.87 30.69
C ASP A 248 0.30 24.63 29.74
N VAL A 249 0.19 23.39 29.27
CA VAL A 249 -0.85 22.93 28.33
C VAL A 249 -1.75 21.88 28.99
N THR A 250 -1.68 21.73 30.32
CA THR A 250 -2.40 20.71 31.09
C THR A 250 -3.92 20.78 30.90
N THR A 251 -4.46 21.95 30.59
CA THR A 251 -5.89 22.17 30.32
C THR A 251 -6.40 21.45 29.08
N ASP A 252 -5.51 21.09 28.16
CA ASP A 252 -5.85 20.39 26.92
C ASP A 252 -5.97 18.87 27.15
N ALA A 253 -5.65 18.39 28.35
CA ALA A 253 -5.87 17.00 28.75
C ALA A 253 -7.32 16.81 29.24
N SER A 254 -7.95 15.68 28.91
CA SER A 254 -9.33 15.35 29.29
C SER A 254 -9.59 15.40 30.79
N SER A 255 -8.57 15.13 31.60
CA SER A 255 -8.65 15.14 33.06
C SER A 255 -8.17 16.45 33.68
N ALA A 256 -7.80 17.45 32.85
CA ALA A 256 -7.24 18.74 33.26
C ALA A 256 -6.13 18.60 34.32
N GLY A 257 -5.23 17.63 34.13
CA GLY A 257 -4.14 17.36 35.06
C GLY A 257 -4.50 16.53 36.29
N LYS A 258 -5.72 16.01 36.42
CA LYS A 258 -6.12 15.17 37.57
C LYS A 258 -5.97 13.68 37.26
N PHE A 259 -5.54 12.91 38.25
CA PHE A 259 -5.56 11.45 38.18
C PHE A 259 -6.05 10.86 39.51
N ASN A 260 -6.56 9.63 39.46
CA ASN A 260 -7.17 8.94 40.58
C ASN A 260 -6.14 8.07 41.32
N TYR A 261 -5.80 8.43 42.54
CA TYR A 261 -4.88 7.65 43.39
C TYR A 261 -5.48 6.35 43.96
N ALA A 262 -6.81 6.16 43.85
CA ALA A 262 -7.52 5.00 44.40
C ALA A 262 -7.60 3.81 43.43
N SER A 263 -7.24 3.99 42.15
CA SER A 263 -7.17 2.92 41.15
C SER A 263 -5.77 2.90 40.52
N PHE A 264 -5.04 1.81 40.76
CA PHE A 264 -3.61 1.69 40.47
C PHE A 264 -3.29 1.35 39.00
N ALA A 265 -4.29 0.94 38.21
CA ALA A 265 -4.11 0.49 36.82
C ALA A 265 -4.98 1.26 35.82
N ASP A 266 -4.44 1.41 34.62
CA ASP A 266 -5.11 1.77 33.36
C ASP A 266 -5.87 3.11 33.38
N GLN A 267 -5.24 4.13 33.97
CA GLN A 267 -5.82 5.47 33.96
C GLN A 267 -5.59 6.14 32.62
N THR A 268 -6.63 6.19 31.80
CA THR A 268 -6.57 6.82 30.48
C THR A 268 -6.90 8.30 30.55
N PHE A 269 -6.16 9.11 29.80
CA PHE A 269 -6.50 10.50 29.52
C PHE A 269 -6.15 10.84 28.08
N THR A 270 -6.95 11.69 27.46
CA THR A 270 -6.68 12.18 26.11
C THR A 270 -6.02 13.56 26.17
N PHE A 271 -5.02 13.80 25.35
CA PHE A 271 -4.30 15.06 25.23
C PHE A 271 -4.05 15.33 23.75
N ARG A 272 -4.63 16.41 23.23
CA ARG A 272 -4.46 16.89 21.83
C ARG A 272 -4.56 15.78 20.76
N GLY A 273 -5.56 14.90 20.90
CA GLY A 273 -5.81 13.80 19.95
C GLY A 273 -5.01 12.52 20.20
N VAL A 274 -4.32 12.43 21.35
CA VAL A 274 -3.58 11.25 21.79
C VAL A 274 -4.13 10.76 23.13
N GLU A 275 -4.55 9.50 23.22
CA GLU A 275 -4.91 8.82 24.46
C GLU A 275 -3.67 8.18 25.10
N LEU A 276 -3.37 8.57 26.32
CA LEU A 276 -2.25 8.05 27.10
C LEU A 276 -2.79 7.23 28.26
N THR A 277 -2.17 6.08 28.54
CA THR A 277 -2.51 5.27 29.71
C THR A 277 -1.42 5.42 30.75
N MET A 278 -1.81 5.86 31.94
CA MET A 278 -0.93 5.97 33.10
C MET A 278 -1.18 4.81 34.06
N ASN A 279 -0.10 4.18 34.49
CA ASN A 279 -0.08 3.17 35.53
C ASN A 279 0.69 3.71 36.73
N VAL A 280 0.09 3.64 37.92
CA VAL A 280 0.69 4.12 39.16
C VAL A 280 0.72 2.96 40.15
N ASN A 281 1.88 2.32 40.27
CA ASN A 281 2.14 1.17 41.13
C ASN A 281 2.75 1.62 42.46
N LEU A 282 1.92 2.06 43.40
CA LEU A 282 2.35 2.39 44.76
C LEU A 282 2.07 1.23 45.73
N SER A 283 2.94 0.99 46.70
CA SER A 283 2.67 0.03 47.77
C SER A 283 1.55 0.51 48.71
N ALA A 284 0.97 -0.40 49.50
CA ALA A 284 -0.07 -0.07 50.48
C ALA A 284 0.40 0.98 51.53
N ALA A 285 1.69 1.05 51.84
CA ALA A 285 2.26 2.04 52.75
C ALA A 285 2.42 3.42 52.09
N GLU A 286 2.75 3.44 50.80
CA GLU A 286 2.96 4.69 50.03
C GLU A 286 1.63 5.34 49.62
N SER A 287 0.61 4.53 49.30
CA SER A 287 -0.75 5.01 48.99
C SER A 287 -1.48 5.62 50.19
N ALA A 288 -1.21 5.14 51.41
CA ALA A 288 -1.79 5.68 52.64
C ALA A 288 -1.30 7.10 52.98
N THR A 289 -0.11 7.48 52.52
CA THR A 289 0.51 8.78 52.84
C THR A 289 0.09 9.88 51.85
N ALA A 290 -0.25 9.49 50.61
CA ALA A 290 -0.66 10.42 49.54
C ALA A 290 -2.07 11.00 49.75
N ALA A 291 -2.94 10.36 50.51
CA ALA A 291 -4.29 10.88 50.81
C ALA A 291 -4.29 12.05 51.82
N THR A 292 -3.15 12.32 52.47
CA THR A 292 -3.00 13.34 53.53
C THR A 292 -2.09 14.51 53.16
N ALA A 293 -1.65 14.61 51.90
CA ALA A 293 -0.77 15.68 51.40
C ALA A 293 -1.45 16.55 50.34
#